data_AF-A0A935F936-F1
#
_entry.id   AF-A0A935F936-F1
#
_cell.length_a   1.000
_cell.length_b   1.000
_cell.length_c   1.000
_cell.angle_alpha   90.00
_cell.angle_beta   90.00
_cell.angle_gamma   90.00
#
_symmetry.space_group_name_H-M   'P 1'
#
loop_
_entity.id
_entity.type
_entity.pdbx_description
1 polymer ?
#
loop_
_entity_poly.entity_id
_entity_poly.type
_entity_poly.pdbx_seq_one_letter_code
_entity_poly.pdbx_strand_id
1 'polypeptide(L)'
;MEEPPDSFKANRRSIEVIFFQLLDYLRKSSAIQFSALELTEIDKNYRLFRETLRPSWLYSADEKILYPYYVRILPSSARRNNLYIISAGSRSAPGRFIKNYLFNTINFRFANSAEFEGFMELLFNELTSSGFLVRNDKASDVPLYRLNGTYIIWEKGNEQTLYPDMVKNPSYLALTPQINKYFQEFYKTDFSTLKPIMAGEHSGQLKNNQRIYFEDGFRDGKFSLLCCSPTMELGIDISDLMAVHMRNVPPDPANYAQRSGRAGRSGQAAIVFTYCAATSAHDQHYFQNRLDMVAGIVQAPKLDYSNEELLRGHLYSLFLAEAGISDLNQSLTALVEETLGTDFLKLKGGVIAKLTITQVQIEKLVKIFQDAVKDFKNQEGIRDWLNEKWIRRNLSESIFRLDRSLDRWRILYKNAMAAIQRASAIENDVTIPSKGERKRTAGREKDWRSKKLIY
;
A
#
# COMPACT_ATOMS: atom_id res chain seq x y z
N MET A 1 -19.98 -63.16 -16.88
CA MET A 1 -20.11 -61.88 -16.16
C MET A 1 -20.86 -60.96 -17.09
N GLU A 2 -22.17 -60.85 -16.89
CA GLU A 2 -23.01 -59.93 -17.65
C GLU A 2 -22.55 -58.50 -17.38
N GLU A 3 -22.45 -57.69 -18.43
CA GLU A 3 -22.18 -56.26 -18.27
C GLU A 3 -23.32 -55.62 -17.45
N PRO A 4 -23.00 -54.75 -16.49
CA PRO A 4 -24.03 -54.09 -15.70
C PRO A 4 -24.93 -53.21 -16.60
N PRO A 5 -26.23 -53.14 -16.31
CA PRO A 5 -27.20 -52.40 -17.13
C PRO A 5 -26.83 -50.92 -17.27
N ASP A 6 -27.20 -50.30 -18.39
CA ASP A 6 -26.81 -48.94 -18.77
C ASP A 6 -27.23 -47.85 -17.75
N SER A 7 -28.32 -48.08 -17.01
CA SER A 7 -28.74 -47.21 -15.89
C SER A 7 -27.71 -47.19 -14.76
N PHE A 8 -27.04 -48.32 -14.49
CA PHE A 8 -25.98 -48.43 -13.49
C PHE A 8 -24.69 -47.75 -13.94
N LYS A 9 -24.36 -47.85 -15.25
CA LYS A 9 -23.23 -47.14 -15.88
C LYS A 9 -23.43 -45.62 -15.86
N ALA A 10 -24.65 -45.14 -16.14
CA ALA A 10 -25.01 -43.72 -16.06
C ALA A 10 -24.91 -43.18 -14.62
N ASN A 11 -25.39 -43.95 -13.64
CA ASN A 11 -25.33 -43.56 -12.22
C ASN A 11 -23.88 -43.50 -11.70
N ARG A 12 -23.05 -44.47 -12.09
CA ARG A 12 -21.62 -44.51 -11.74
C ARG A 12 -20.87 -43.29 -12.26
N ARG A 13 -21.11 -42.89 -13.52
CA ARG A 13 -20.47 -41.71 -14.13
C ARG A 13 -20.87 -40.40 -13.45
N SER A 14 -22.13 -40.26 -13.05
CA SER A 14 -22.61 -39.08 -12.30
C SER A 14 -21.95 -38.98 -10.92
N ILE A 15 -21.77 -40.11 -10.26
CA ILE A 15 -21.11 -40.17 -8.95
C ILE A 15 -19.63 -39.79 -9.08
N GLU A 16 -18.90 -40.34 -10.06
CA GLU A 16 -17.48 -40.01 -10.30
C GLU A 16 -17.25 -38.50 -10.49
N VAL A 17 -18.15 -37.81 -11.20
CA VAL A 17 -18.07 -36.35 -11.38
C VAL A 17 -18.26 -35.62 -10.06
N ILE A 18 -19.21 -36.04 -9.23
CA ILE A 18 -19.42 -35.44 -7.89
C ILE A 18 -18.18 -35.61 -7.02
N PHE A 19 -17.61 -36.82 -6.97
CA PHE A 19 -16.39 -37.10 -6.21
C PHE A 19 -15.22 -36.25 -6.68
N PHE A 20 -14.96 -36.22 -8.00
CA PHE A 20 -13.87 -35.43 -8.56
C PHE A 20 -14.03 -33.94 -8.24
N GLN A 21 -15.20 -33.37 -8.50
CA GLN A 21 -15.46 -31.95 -8.29
C GLN A 21 -15.42 -31.57 -6.80
N LEU A 22 -15.90 -32.44 -5.91
CA LEU A 22 -15.82 -32.23 -4.47
C LEU A 22 -14.37 -32.23 -3.98
N LEU A 23 -13.60 -33.28 -4.29
CA LEU A 23 -12.21 -33.41 -3.85
C LEU A 23 -11.32 -32.31 -4.46
N ASP A 24 -11.53 -31.96 -5.73
CA ASP A 24 -10.83 -30.85 -6.38
C ASP A 24 -11.20 -29.50 -5.76
N TYR A 25 -12.45 -29.29 -5.37
CA TYR A 25 -12.85 -28.10 -4.61
C TYR A 25 -12.13 -28.03 -3.25
N LEU A 26 -12.00 -29.15 -2.53
CA LEU A 26 -11.25 -29.19 -1.27
C LEU A 26 -9.77 -28.84 -1.48
N ARG A 27 -9.15 -29.43 -2.51
CA ARG A 27 -7.76 -29.15 -2.91
C ARG A 27 -7.56 -27.67 -3.25
N LYS A 28 -8.42 -27.10 -4.12
CA LYS A 28 -8.38 -25.68 -4.52
C LYS A 28 -8.70 -24.70 -3.40
N SER A 29 -9.32 -25.16 -2.33
CA SER A 29 -9.60 -24.36 -1.13
C SER A 29 -8.52 -24.52 -0.06
N SER A 30 -7.40 -25.17 -0.40
CA SER A 30 -6.31 -25.50 0.52
C SER A 30 -6.78 -26.26 1.77
N ALA A 31 -7.85 -27.05 1.65
CA ALA A 31 -8.35 -27.87 2.75
C ALA A 31 -7.62 -29.22 2.78
N ILE A 32 -6.30 -29.17 2.94
CA ILE A 32 -5.40 -30.31 2.79
C ILE A 32 -4.70 -30.60 4.12
N GLN A 33 -4.64 -31.88 4.48
CA GLN A 33 -3.87 -32.41 5.59
C GLN A 33 -2.54 -32.94 5.08
N PHE A 34 -1.45 -32.29 5.47
CA PHE A 34 -0.09 -32.72 5.15
C PHE A 34 0.87 -32.17 6.20
N SER A 35 1.92 -32.92 6.56
CA SER A 35 2.83 -32.54 7.66
C SER A 35 3.48 -31.16 7.47
N ALA A 36 3.85 -30.81 6.24
CA ALA A 36 4.43 -29.50 5.92
C ALA A 36 3.42 -28.33 5.98
N LEU A 37 2.12 -28.63 6.04
CA LEU A 37 1.03 -27.64 6.11
C LEU A 37 0.48 -27.48 7.54
N GLU A 38 1.09 -28.13 8.53
CA GLU A 38 0.71 -27.93 9.93
C GLU A 38 1.06 -26.52 10.40
N LEU A 39 0.21 -25.96 11.27
CA LEU A 39 0.36 -24.59 11.80
C LEU A 39 1.75 -24.37 12.39
N THR A 40 2.26 -25.35 13.14
CA THR A 40 3.59 -25.28 13.77
C THR A 40 4.72 -25.25 12.77
N GLU A 41 4.64 -26.04 11.69
CA GLU A 41 5.67 -26.07 10.65
C GLU A 41 5.60 -24.82 9.76
N ILE A 42 4.41 -24.33 9.44
CA ILE A 42 4.23 -23.06 8.72
C ILE A 42 4.87 -21.91 9.51
N ASP A 43 4.58 -21.79 10.81
CA ASP A 43 5.11 -20.72 11.64
C ASP A 43 6.64 -20.83 11.81
N LYS A 44 7.17 -22.04 11.91
CA LYS A 44 8.61 -22.31 11.96
C LYS A 44 9.29 -21.90 10.65
N ASN A 45 8.76 -22.32 9.51
CA ASN A 45 9.28 -21.97 8.19
C ASN A 45 9.22 -20.46 7.95
N TYR A 46 8.15 -19.80 8.41
CA TYR A 46 8.03 -18.34 8.31
C TYR A 46 9.15 -17.61 9.07
N ARG A 47 9.50 -18.06 10.28
CA ARG A 47 10.63 -17.49 11.03
C ARG A 47 11.95 -17.72 10.30
N LEU A 48 12.17 -18.93 9.81
CA LEU A 48 13.37 -19.27 9.03
C LEU A 48 13.50 -18.38 7.79
N PHE A 49 12.40 -18.15 7.06
CA PHE A 49 12.38 -17.27 5.89
C PHE A 49 12.73 -15.83 6.26
N ARG A 50 12.20 -15.31 7.37
CA ARG A 50 12.55 -13.97 7.87
C ARG A 50 14.02 -13.80 8.23
N GLU A 51 14.65 -14.85 8.73
CA GLU A 51 16.06 -14.82 9.13
C GLU A 51 17.01 -15.04 7.95
N THR A 52 16.59 -15.81 6.94
CA THR A 52 17.47 -16.26 5.85
C THR A 52 17.36 -15.42 4.58
N LEU A 53 16.15 -14.93 4.27
CA LEU A 53 15.90 -14.25 3.00
C LEU A 53 16.25 -12.77 3.07
N ARG A 54 16.67 -12.22 1.92
CA ARG A 54 16.89 -10.78 1.76
C ARG A 54 15.55 -10.04 1.92
N PRO A 55 15.55 -8.78 2.40
CA PRO A 55 14.32 -8.01 2.63
C PRO A 55 13.35 -7.96 1.45
N SER A 56 13.85 -7.98 0.21
CA SER A 56 13.03 -7.97 -1.01
C SER A 56 12.22 -9.26 -1.24
N TRP A 57 12.56 -10.34 -0.56
CA TRP A 57 11.89 -11.64 -0.63
C TRP A 57 11.07 -11.95 0.62
N LEU A 58 10.99 -11.00 1.55
CA LEU A 58 10.15 -11.12 2.73
C LEU A 58 8.72 -10.71 2.42
N TYR A 59 7.78 -11.37 3.10
CA TYR A 59 6.38 -10.95 3.17
C TYR A 59 6.28 -9.48 3.58
N SER A 60 5.46 -8.73 2.86
CA SER A 60 5.16 -7.35 3.25
C SER A 60 4.40 -7.32 4.58
N ALA A 61 4.39 -6.17 5.26
CA ALA A 61 3.78 -6.06 6.59
C ALA A 61 2.26 -6.36 6.60
N ASP A 62 1.61 -6.21 5.45
CA ASP A 62 0.20 -6.43 5.19
C ASP A 62 -0.13 -7.83 4.63
N GLU A 63 0.88 -8.60 4.22
CA GLU A 63 0.67 -9.91 3.64
C GLU A 63 0.39 -10.96 4.73
N LYS A 64 -0.71 -11.70 4.57
CA LYS A 64 -1.13 -12.74 5.51
C LYS A 64 -0.76 -14.10 4.96
N ILE A 65 -0.13 -14.92 5.81
CA ILE A 65 0.08 -16.32 5.52
C ILE A 65 -1.27 -17.02 5.46
N LEU A 66 -1.51 -17.73 4.35
CA LEU A 66 -2.70 -18.56 4.19
C LEU A 66 -2.47 -19.89 4.90
N TYR A 67 -3.38 -20.23 5.82
CA TYR A 67 -3.36 -21.50 6.52
C TYR A 67 -4.39 -22.47 5.92
N PRO A 68 -4.17 -23.79 6.00
CA PRO A 68 -5.08 -24.77 5.42
C PRO A 68 -6.46 -24.72 6.06
N TYR A 69 -7.48 -24.78 5.22
CA TYR A 69 -8.86 -24.76 5.69
C TYR A 69 -9.27 -26.11 6.27
N TYR A 70 -10.23 -26.08 7.19
CA TYR A 70 -11.03 -27.23 7.58
C TYR A 70 -12.36 -27.18 6.84
N VAL A 71 -12.92 -28.35 6.55
CA VAL A 71 -14.24 -28.49 5.95
C VAL A 71 -15.22 -28.94 7.02
N ARG A 72 -16.39 -28.30 7.09
CA ARG A 72 -17.51 -28.77 7.91
C ARG A 72 -18.76 -28.96 7.06
N ILE A 73 -19.59 -29.93 7.43
CA ILE A 73 -20.90 -30.12 6.81
C ILE A 73 -21.92 -29.27 7.57
N LEU A 74 -22.05 -29.53 8.87
CA LEU A 74 -22.98 -28.85 9.76
C LEU A 74 -22.45 -27.50 10.26
N PRO A 75 -23.33 -26.54 10.59
CA PRO A 75 -22.92 -25.30 11.22
C PRO A 75 -22.44 -25.56 12.67
N SER A 76 -21.33 -24.91 13.05
CA SER A 76 -20.83 -24.90 14.42
C SER A 76 -21.52 -23.79 15.22
N SER A 77 -21.88 -24.09 16.46
CA SER A 77 -22.41 -23.14 17.45
C SER A 77 -21.30 -22.34 18.14
N ALA A 78 -20.06 -22.85 18.12
CA ALA A 78 -18.90 -22.25 18.77
C ALA A 78 -18.08 -21.38 17.80
N ARG A 79 -18.05 -20.06 18.05
CA ARG A 79 -17.18 -19.14 17.31
C ARG A 79 -15.72 -19.30 17.79
N ARG A 80 -14.92 -20.15 17.13
CA ARG A 80 -13.47 -20.24 17.39
C ARG A 80 -12.71 -19.26 16.49
N ASN A 81 -12.02 -18.30 17.11
CA ASN A 81 -11.39 -17.17 16.40
C ASN A 81 -10.14 -17.52 15.55
N ASN A 82 -9.66 -18.77 15.57
CA ASN A 82 -8.39 -19.16 14.91
C ASN A 82 -8.51 -20.35 13.94
N LEU A 83 -9.72 -20.70 13.48
CA LEU A 83 -9.91 -21.78 12.51
C LEU A 83 -10.38 -21.24 11.17
N TYR A 84 -9.62 -21.54 10.13
CA TYR A 84 -10.01 -21.29 8.75
C TYR A 84 -10.96 -22.40 8.34
N ILE A 85 -12.25 -22.10 8.17
CA ILE A 85 -13.29 -23.10 7.90
C ILE A 85 -14.06 -22.75 6.64
N ILE A 86 -14.25 -23.75 5.77
CA ILE A 86 -15.20 -23.72 4.67
C ILE A 86 -16.35 -24.69 4.94
N SER A 87 -17.51 -24.41 4.35
CA SER A 87 -18.69 -25.28 4.46
C SER A 87 -18.82 -26.17 3.23
N ALA A 88 -19.24 -27.41 3.46
CA ALA A 88 -19.75 -28.36 2.45
C ALA A 88 -21.26 -28.66 2.64
N GLY A 89 -21.96 -27.89 3.49
CA GLY A 89 -23.39 -28.05 3.75
C GLY A 89 -24.29 -27.56 2.61
N SER A 90 -25.62 -27.66 2.78
CA SER A 90 -26.62 -27.47 1.72
C SER A 90 -26.53 -26.12 0.97
N ARG A 91 -26.11 -25.05 1.64
CA ARG A 91 -25.99 -23.69 1.05
C ARG A 91 -24.61 -23.38 0.47
N SER A 92 -23.63 -24.24 0.69
CA SER A 92 -22.26 -24.04 0.23
C SER A 92 -22.15 -24.13 -1.30
N ALA A 93 -21.00 -23.72 -1.86
CA ALA A 93 -20.71 -23.91 -3.28
C ALA A 93 -20.79 -25.39 -3.71
N PRO A 94 -20.09 -26.36 -3.05
CA PRO A 94 -20.22 -27.78 -3.39
C PRO A 94 -21.65 -28.30 -3.14
N GLY A 95 -22.36 -27.81 -2.12
CA GLY A 95 -23.75 -28.20 -1.86
C GLY A 95 -24.72 -27.77 -2.95
N ARG A 96 -24.59 -26.54 -3.47
CA ARG A 96 -25.38 -26.06 -4.61
C ARG A 96 -25.04 -26.84 -5.88
N PHE A 97 -23.75 -27.11 -6.12
CA PHE A 97 -23.30 -27.91 -7.25
C PHE A 97 -23.92 -29.32 -7.23
N ILE A 98 -23.77 -30.08 -6.15
CA ILE A 98 -24.25 -31.47 -6.06
C ILE A 98 -25.76 -31.54 -6.30
N LYS A 99 -26.53 -30.65 -5.66
CA LYS A 99 -28.00 -30.60 -5.84
C LYS A 99 -28.40 -30.32 -7.28
N ASN A 100 -27.76 -29.32 -7.91
CA ASN A 100 -28.05 -28.97 -9.30
C ASN A 100 -27.62 -30.09 -10.26
N TYR A 101 -26.46 -30.70 -10.02
CA TYR A 101 -25.93 -31.77 -10.85
C TYR A 101 -26.81 -33.02 -10.80
N LEU A 102 -27.23 -33.46 -9.61
CA LEU A 102 -28.13 -34.60 -9.45
C LEU A 102 -29.52 -34.34 -10.05
N PHE A 103 -30.05 -33.13 -9.90
CA PHE A 103 -31.32 -32.75 -10.53
C PHE A 103 -31.21 -32.80 -12.06
N ASN A 104 -30.15 -32.26 -12.64
CA ASN A 104 -30.00 -32.19 -14.10
C ASN A 104 -29.63 -33.55 -14.74
N THR A 105 -28.97 -34.44 -14.01
CA THR A 105 -28.48 -35.72 -14.57
C THR A 105 -29.44 -36.89 -14.34
N ILE A 106 -30.09 -36.96 -13.19
CA ILE A 106 -30.96 -38.09 -12.80
C ILE A 106 -32.31 -37.64 -12.23
N ASN A 107 -32.67 -36.37 -12.35
CA ASN A 107 -33.92 -35.79 -11.83
C ASN A 107 -34.13 -36.01 -10.31
N PHE A 108 -33.04 -36.14 -9.56
CA PHE A 108 -33.09 -36.35 -8.12
C PHE A 108 -33.12 -35.03 -7.35
N ARG A 109 -33.95 -34.94 -6.31
CA ARG A 109 -34.01 -33.80 -5.39
C ARG A 109 -34.07 -34.27 -3.95
N PHE A 110 -33.25 -33.65 -3.11
CA PHE A 110 -33.39 -33.76 -1.66
C PHE A 110 -34.65 -33.00 -1.23
N ALA A 111 -35.44 -33.60 -0.33
CA ALA A 111 -36.65 -33.03 0.24
C ALA A 111 -36.34 -31.80 1.10
N ASN A 112 -35.22 -31.81 1.83
CA ASN A 112 -34.82 -30.70 2.69
C ASN A 112 -33.28 -30.63 2.89
N SER A 113 -32.81 -29.61 3.63
CA SER A 113 -31.38 -29.43 3.88
C SER A 113 -30.79 -30.48 4.82
N ALA A 114 -31.57 -31.02 5.75
CA ALA A 114 -31.12 -32.06 6.67
C ALA A 114 -30.85 -33.38 5.94
N GLU A 115 -31.69 -33.74 4.96
CA GLU A 115 -31.46 -34.92 4.11
C GLU A 115 -30.17 -34.77 3.29
N PHE A 116 -29.92 -33.59 2.71
CA PHE A 116 -28.68 -33.30 2.01
C PHE A 116 -27.46 -33.40 2.94
N GLU A 117 -27.55 -32.83 4.15
CA GLU A 117 -26.47 -32.86 5.13
C GLU A 117 -26.19 -34.30 5.61
N GLY A 118 -27.23 -35.12 5.83
CA GLY A 118 -27.08 -36.53 6.14
C GLY A 118 -26.42 -37.33 4.99
N PHE A 119 -26.77 -37.04 3.74
CA PHE A 119 -26.07 -37.60 2.58
C PHE A 119 -24.57 -37.21 2.57
N MET A 120 -24.26 -35.94 2.82
CA MET A 120 -22.88 -35.47 2.87
C MET A 120 -22.10 -36.10 4.03
N GLU A 121 -22.73 -36.34 5.18
CA GLU A 121 -22.08 -37.02 6.32
C GLU A 121 -21.75 -38.47 5.96
N LEU A 122 -22.67 -39.21 5.33
CA LEU A 122 -22.40 -40.56 4.84
C LEU A 122 -21.24 -40.56 3.83
N LEU A 123 -21.25 -39.63 2.87
CA LEU A 123 -20.20 -39.49 1.87
C LEU A 123 -18.82 -39.19 2.51
N PHE A 124 -18.76 -38.25 3.45
CA PHE A 124 -17.53 -37.88 4.12
C PHE A 124 -17.03 -38.97 5.06
N ASN A 125 -17.92 -39.71 5.72
CA ASN A 125 -17.56 -40.87 6.51
C ASN A 125 -16.93 -41.96 5.63
N GLU A 126 -17.52 -42.25 4.46
CA GLU A 126 -16.96 -43.24 3.53
C GLU A 126 -15.59 -42.82 2.98
N LEU A 127 -15.44 -41.55 2.60
CA LEU A 127 -14.16 -40.98 2.18
C LEU A 127 -13.11 -40.98 3.29
N THR A 128 -13.53 -40.87 4.55
CA THR A 128 -12.64 -40.97 5.72
C THR A 128 -12.21 -42.41 5.94
N SER A 129 -13.14 -43.37 5.90
CA SER A 129 -12.87 -44.81 6.02
C SER A 129 -11.93 -45.29 4.90
N SER A 130 -12.06 -44.73 3.71
CA SER A 130 -11.19 -44.99 2.56
C SER A 130 -9.84 -44.24 2.60
N GLY A 131 -9.62 -43.37 3.59
CA GLY A 131 -8.36 -42.64 3.78
C GLY A 131 -8.17 -41.37 2.93
N PHE A 132 -9.13 -41.02 2.07
CA PHE A 132 -9.10 -39.79 1.27
C PHE A 132 -9.30 -38.53 2.13
N LEU A 133 -10.09 -38.62 3.20
CA LEU A 133 -10.29 -37.54 4.15
C LEU A 133 -9.71 -37.89 5.53
N VAL A 134 -9.20 -36.88 6.22
CA VAL A 134 -8.79 -36.95 7.62
C VAL A 134 -9.80 -36.19 8.45
N ARG A 135 -10.42 -36.88 9.41
CA ARG A 135 -11.42 -36.32 10.34
C ARG A 135 -10.76 -35.82 11.63
N ASN A 136 -11.23 -34.69 12.13
CA ASN A 136 -10.81 -34.07 13.40
C ASN A 136 -12.03 -33.65 14.22
N ASP A 137 -12.28 -34.36 15.31
CA ASP A 137 -13.38 -34.10 16.24
C ASP A 137 -12.98 -33.23 17.45
N LYS A 138 -11.68 -32.97 17.65
CA LYS A 138 -11.19 -32.20 18.83
C LYS A 138 -11.25 -30.69 18.59
N ALA A 139 -11.23 -30.29 17.33
CA ALA A 139 -11.07 -28.89 16.93
C ALA A 139 -12.39 -28.09 16.87
N SER A 140 -13.57 -28.72 16.92
CA SER A 140 -14.86 -28.04 17.02
C SER A 140 -15.91 -28.93 17.68
N ASP A 141 -17.06 -28.35 18.00
CA ASP A 141 -18.33 -29.03 18.35
C ASP A 141 -18.93 -29.86 17.20
N VAL A 142 -18.47 -29.65 15.96
CA VAL A 142 -18.85 -30.43 14.79
C VAL A 142 -17.61 -31.09 14.16
N PRO A 143 -17.74 -32.25 13.50
CA PRO A 143 -16.63 -32.88 12.82
C PRO A 143 -16.02 -31.98 11.74
N LEU A 144 -14.70 -31.89 11.73
CA LEU A 144 -13.93 -31.17 10.72
C LEU A 144 -13.16 -32.15 9.86
N TYR A 145 -13.03 -31.85 8.56
CA TYR A 145 -12.40 -32.72 7.60
C TYR A 145 -11.35 -31.98 6.77
N ARG A 146 -10.36 -32.71 6.29
CA ARG A 146 -9.37 -32.24 5.32
C ARG A 146 -9.04 -33.35 4.33
N LEU A 147 -8.72 -32.98 3.10
CA LEU A 147 -8.20 -33.89 2.08
C LEU A 147 -6.84 -34.41 2.50
N ASN A 148 -6.65 -35.72 2.50
CA ASN A 148 -5.34 -36.31 2.78
C ASN A 148 -4.37 -36.00 1.63
N GLY A 149 -3.36 -35.18 1.91
CA GLY A 149 -2.40 -34.73 0.92
C GLY A 149 -1.56 -35.84 0.30
N THR A 150 -1.42 -37.00 0.97
CA THR A 150 -0.65 -38.14 0.45
C THR A 150 -1.29 -38.81 -0.76
N TYR A 151 -2.59 -38.57 -0.99
CA TYR A 151 -3.33 -39.08 -2.15
C TYR A 151 -3.33 -38.10 -3.35
N ILE A 152 -2.70 -36.92 -3.21
CA ILE A 152 -2.61 -35.95 -4.30
C ILE A 152 -1.39 -36.30 -5.17
N ILE A 153 -1.65 -36.78 -6.37
CA ILE A 153 -0.63 -37.05 -7.38
C ILE A 153 -0.56 -35.85 -8.33
N TRP A 154 0.65 -35.29 -8.48
CA TRP A 154 0.90 -34.22 -9.45
C TRP A 154 1.44 -34.84 -10.74
N GLU A 155 0.67 -34.70 -11.81
CA GLU A 155 1.04 -35.19 -13.12
C GLU A 155 1.24 -34.03 -14.09
N LYS A 156 2.12 -34.23 -15.08
CA LYS A 156 2.31 -33.26 -16.16
C LYS A 156 1.03 -33.24 -17.02
N GLY A 157 0.39 -32.08 -17.12
CA GLY A 157 -0.77 -31.92 -17.99
C GLY A 157 -0.44 -32.14 -19.46
N ASN A 158 -1.44 -32.56 -20.24
CA ASN A 158 -1.30 -32.82 -21.68
C ASN A 158 -1.33 -31.54 -22.56
N GLU A 159 -1.40 -30.36 -21.94
CA GLU A 159 -1.39 -29.05 -22.62
C GLU A 159 -2.61 -28.78 -23.52
N GLN A 160 -3.61 -29.65 -23.50
CA GLN A 160 -4.77 -29.62 -24.40
C GLN A 160 -6.11 -29.66 -23.65
N THR A 161 -6.14 -30.28 -22.47
CA THR A 161 -7.37 -30.52 -21.71
C THR A 161 -7.39 -29.70 -20.42
N LEU A 162 -8.51 -29.01 -20.17
CA LEU A 162 -8.78 -28.35 -18.90
C LEU A 162 -10.05 -28.92 -18.27
N TYR A 163 -9.97 -29.37 -17.02
CA TYR A 163 -11.13 -29.83 -16.29
C TYR A 163 -11.94 -28.61 -15.80
N PRO A 164 -13.23 -28.48 -16.19
CA PRO A 164 -14.05 -27.37 -15.74
C PRO A 164 -14.28 -27.46 -14.23
N ASP A 165 -14.17 -26.33 -13.53
CA ASP A 165 -14.55 -26.20 -12.12
C ASP A 165 -16.06 -25.94 -12.03
N MET A 166 -16.83 -27.02 -11.92
CA MET A 166 -18.30 -26.93 -11.89
C MET A 166 -18.83 -26.40 -10.54
N VAL A 167 -17.97 -26.35 -9.51
CA VAL A 167 -18.34 -25.90 -8.16
C VAL A 167 -18.30 -24.37 -8.06
N LYS A 168 -17.21 -23.75 -8.57
CA LYS A 168 -17.03 -22.29 -8.52
C LYS A 168 -17.62 -21.59 -9.74
N ASN A 169 -17.62 -22.24 -10.90
CA ASN A 169 -18.12 -21.69 -12.17
C ASN A 169 -19.29 -22.53 -12.69
N PRO A 170 -20.47 -22.47 -12.06
CA PRO A 170 -21.64 -23.18 -12.54
C PRO A 170 -22.06 -22.54 -13.88
N SER A 171 -21.80 -23.22 -15.00
CA SER A 171 -22.29 -22.82 -16.31
C SER A 171 -23.42 -23.75 -16.75
N TYR A 172 -24.54 -23.17 -17.19
CA TYR A 172 -25.64 -23.91 -17.81
C TYR A 172 -25.33 -24.30 -19.27
N LEU A 173 -24.40 -23.57 -19.90
CA LEU A 173 -23.91 -23.87 -21.24
C LEU A 173 -22.65 -24.71 -21.12
N ALA A 174 -22.55 -25.78 -21.91
CA ALA A 174 -21.36 -26.62 -22.04
C ALA A 174 -20.22 -25.84 -22.71
N LEU A 175 -19.66 -24.87 -22.00
CA LEU A 175 -18.47 -24.16 -22.42
C LEU A 175 -17.28 -25.09 -22.17
N THR A 176 -16.64 -25.52 -23.25
CA THR A 176 -15.32 -26.16 -23.16
C THR A 176 -14.32 -25.06 -22.81
N PRO A 177 -13.75 -25.06 -21.59
CA PRO A 177 -12.81 -24.02 -21.22
C PRO A 177 -11.60 -24.08 -22.15
N GLN A 178 -11.32 -22.96 -22.82
CA GLN A 178 -10.14 -22.85 -23.67
C GLN A 178 -8.90 -22.56 -22.84
N ILE A 179 -7.80 -23.20 -23.22
CA ILE A 179 -6.50 -22.93 -22.60
C ILE A 179 -6.08 -21.51 -22.95
N ASN A 180 -5.67 -20.76 -21.93
CA ASN A 180 -5.05 -19.47 -22.14
C ASN A 180 -3.62 -19.69 -22.66
N LYS A 181 -3.45 -19.57 -23.98
CA LYS A 181 -2.16 -19.77 -24.67
C LYS A 181 -1.06 -18.86 -24.12
N TYR A 182 -1.39 -17.61 -23.79
CA TYR A 182 -0.43 -16.67 -23.22
C TYR A 182 0.16 -17.20 -21.91
N PHE A 183 -0.65 -17.64 -20.95
CA PHE A 183 -0.13 -18.19 -19.70
C PHE A 183 0.60 -19.52 -19.91
N GLN A 184 0.13 -20.36 -20.84
CA GLN A 184 0.81 -21.61 -21.18
C GLN A 184 2.23 -21.35 -21.72
N GLU A 185 2.38 -20.42 -22.66
CA GLU A 185 3.67 -20.00 -23.18
C GLU A 185 4.51 -19.34 -22.09
N PHE A 186 3.93 -18.42 -21.32
CA PHE A 186 4.59 -17.74 -20.21
C PHE A 186 5.20 -18.72 -19.20
N TYR A 187 4.44 -19.71 -18.71
CA TYR A 187 4.95 -20.70 -17.74
C TYR A 187 5.96 -21.68 -18.32
N LYS A 188 6.03 -21.82 -19.65
CA LYS A 188 7.04 -22.64 -20.34
C LYS A 188 8.31 -21.85 -20.69
N THR A 189 8.22 -20.53 -20.73
CA THR A 189 9.37 -19.68 -21.02
C THR A 189 10.40 -19.82 -19.91
N ASP A 190 11.62 -20.18 -20.30
CA ASP A 190 12.74 -20.21 -19.37
C ASP A 190 13.30 -18.81 -19.15
N PHE A 191 12.78 -18.15 -18.12
CA PHE A 191 13.24 -16.82 -17.71
C PHE A 191 14.65 -16.81 -17.12
N SER A 192 15.29 -17.96 -16.85
CA SER A 192 16.66 -18.00 -16.37
C SER A 192 17.68 -17.53 -17.42
N THR A 193 17.31 -17.65 -18.70
CA THR A 193 18.09 -17.14 -19.84
C THR A 193 17.93 -15.65 -20.07
N LEU A 194 16.89 -15.05 -19.48
CA LEU A 194 16.59 -13.62 -19.60
C LEU A 194 17.20 -12.86 -18.43
N LYS A 195 17.54 -11.59 -18.68
CA LYS A 195 17.99 -10.70 -17.62
C LYS A 195 16.87 -10.55 -16.57
N PRO A 196 17.16 -10.76 -15.27
CA PRO A 196 16.19 -10.54 -14.22
C PRO A 196 15.69 -9.10 -14.24
N ILE A 197 14.37 -8.92 -14.33
CA ILE A 197 13.76 -7.60 -14.26
C ILE A 197 13.76 -7.16 -12.80
N MET A 198 14.71 -6.29 -12.46
CA MET A 198 14.76 -5.66 -11.14
C MET A 198 14.23 -4.23 -11.21
N ALA A 199 13.36 -3.88 -10.26
CA ALA A 199 12.83 -2.54 -10.12
C ALA A 199 13.53 -1.80 -8.96
N GLY A 200 13.88 -0.54 -9.19
CA GLY A 200 14.29 0.41 -8.16
C GLY A 200 13.18 1.41 -7.85
N GLU A 201 13.25 2.05 -6.69
CA GLU A 201 12.38 3.18 -6.33
C GLU A 201 13.15 4.50 -6.44
N HIS A 202 12.49 5.55 -6.91
CA HIS A 202 12.99 6.92 -6.88
C HIS A 202 11.90 7.88 -6.37
N SER A 203 11.88 8.11 -5.05
CA SER A 203 10.87 8.95 -4.39
C SER A 203 11.49 9.94 -3.42
N GLY A 204 10.70 10.96 -3.02
CA GLY A 204 11.03 11.92 -1.95
C GLY A 204 11.32 11.30 -0.58
N GLN A 205 10.94 10.04 -0.38
CA GLN A 205 11.00 9.36 0.91
C GLN A 205 12.31 8.57 1.10
N LEU A 206 13.04 8.29 0.02
CA LEU A 206 14.31 7.60 0.07
C LEU A 206 15.43 8.53 0.57
N LYS A 207 16.34 7.95 1.35
CA LYS A 207 17.58 8.64 1.74
C LYS A 207 18.45 8.88 0.50
N ASN A 208 19.28 9.92 0.53
CA ASN A 208 20.12 10.32 -0.59
C ASN A 208 20.98 9.16 -1.14
N ASN A 209 21.65 8.39 -0.26
CA ASN A 209 22.50 7.28 -0.67
C ASN A 209 21.73 6.15 -1.36
N GLN A 210 20.45 5.94 -1.01
CA GLN A 210 19.61 4.93 -1.65
C GLN A 210 19.18 5.38 -3.05
N ARG A 211 18.87 6.67 -3.21
CA ARG A 211 18.56 7.26 -4.53
C ARG A 211 19.72 7.08 -5.49
N ILE A 212 20.92 7.49 -5.08
CA ILE A 212 22.16 7.34 -5.87
C ILE A 212 22.38 5.87 -6.25
N TYR A 213 22.22 4.94 -5.30
CA TYR A 213 22.35 3.51 -5.58
C TYR A 213 21.35 3.00 -6.65
N PHE A 214 20.11 3.46 -6.62
CA PHE A 214 19.11 3.08 -7.63
C PHE A 214 19.35 3.78 -8.97
N GLU A 215 19.74 5.06 -8.97
CA GLU A 215 20.09 5.82 -10.17
C GLU A 215 21.29 5.22 -10.91
N ASP A 216 22.40 5.00 -10.20
CA ASP A 216 23.60 4.39 -10.78
C ASP A 216 23.33 2.95 -11.21
N GLY A 217 22.62 2.18 -10.38
CA GLY A 217 22.22 0.83 -10.76
C GLY A 217 21.28 0.80 -11.97
N PHE A 218 20.46 1.83 -12.19
CA PHE A 218 19.62 1.91 -13.39
C PHE A 218 20.46 2.28 -14.62
N ARG A 219 21.40 3.22 -14.47
CA ARG A 219 22.35 3.61 -15.52
C ARG A 219 23.24 2.44 -15.98
N ASP A 220 23.74 1.65 -15.04
CA ASP A 220 24.55 0.45 -15.32
C ASP A 220 23.70 -0.75 -15.79
N GLY A 221 22.38 -0.57 -15.89
CA GLY A 221 21.43 -1.62 -16.26
C GLY A 221 21.22 -2.69 -15.19
N LYS A 222 21.77 -2.58 -13.98
CA LYS A 222 21.41 -3.47 -12.87
C LYS A 222 19.91 -3.45 -12.58
N PHE A 223 19.29 -2.27 -12.57
CA PHE A 223 17.84 -2.12 -12.53
C PHE A 223 17.30 -1.98 -13.94
N SER A 224 16.26 -2.74 -14.28
CA SER A 224 15.57 -2.67 -15.57
C SER A 224 14.37 -1.72 -15.54
N LEU A 225 13.91 -1.36 -14.34
CA LEU A 225 12.78 -0.46 -14.12
C LEU A 225 13.10 0.49 -12.96
N LEU A 226 12.72 1.75 -13.08
CA LEU A 226 12.78 2.72 -11.99
C LEU A 226 11.39 3.33 -11.75
N CYS A 227 10.81 3.04 -10.60
CA CYS A 227 9.50 3.55 -10.17
C CYS A 227 9.66 4.93 -9.55
N CYS A 228 9.23 5.97 -10.27
CA CYS A 228 9.55 7.35 -9.93
C CYS A 228 8.34 8.14 -9.46
N SER A 229 8.54 9.03 -8.49
CA SER A 229 7.64 10.15 -8.23
C SER A 229 7.98 11.35 -9.16
N PRO A 230 7.32 12.51 -9.06
CA PRO A 230 7.70 13.73 -9.80
C PRO A 230 9.15 14.20 -9.59
N THR A 231 9.89 13.55 -8.69
CA THR A 231 11.31 13.81 -8.43
C THR A 231 12.23 13.58 -9.64
N MET A 232 11.77 12.85 -10.66
CA MET A 232 12.51 12.66 -11.93
C MET A 232 12.06 13.61 -13.05
N GLU A 233 11.15 14.56 -12.79
CA GLU A 233 10.77 15.57 -13.79
C GLU A 233 11.90 16.57 -14.05
N LEU A 234 12.78 16.81 -13.07
CA LEU A 234 13.94 17.69 -13.19
C LEU A 234 15.28 16.92 -13.16
N GLY A 235 16.21 17.34 -14.02
CA GLY A 235 17.66 17.30 -13.76
C GLY A 235 18.43 15.97 -13.87
N ILE A 236 17.79 14.79 -13.93
CA ILE A 236 18.55 13.53 -13.99
C ILE A 236 18.84 13.15 -15.44
N ASP A 237 20.13 12.98 -15.77
CA ASP A 237 20.57 12.50 -17.07
C ASP A 237 20.62 10.97 -17.09
N ILE A 238 19.70 10.40 -17.86
CA ILE A 238 19.56 8.98 -18.11
C ILE A 238 19.53 8.86 -19.64
N SER A 239 20.71 8.69 -20.24
CA SER A 239 20.94 8.82 -21.69
C SER A 239 20.20 7.78 -22.54
N ASP A 240 19.81 6.64 -21.98
CA ASP A 240 19.42 5.45 -22.75
C ASP A 240 18.02 4.90 -22.40
N LEU A 241 17.10 5.77 -21.98
CA LEU A 241 15.75 5.33 -21.64
C LEU A 241 14.95 4.99 -22.91
N MET A 242 14.61 3.71 -23.07
CA MET A 242 13.81 3.22 -24.21
C MET A 242 12.30 3.36 -23.99
N ALA A 243 11.85 3.36 -22.74
CA ALA A 243 10.44 3.37 -22.41
C ALA A 243 10.11 4.23 -21.19
N VAL A 244 9.04 5.03 -21.30
CA VAL A 244 8.43 5.75 -20.17
C VAL A 244 7.01 5.25 -19.98
N HIS A 245 6.72 4.72 -18.81
CA HIS A 245 5.37 4.36 -18.40
C HIS A 245 4.85 5.37 -17.38
N MET A 246 3.85 6.15 -17.79
CA MET A 246 3.08 7.02 -16.93
C MET A 246 1.85 6.27 -16.41
N ARG A 247 1.82 5.98 -15.11
CA ARG A 247 0.69 5.29 -14.45
C ARG A 247 -0.63 6.06 -14.57
N ASN A 248 -0.57 7.39 -14.63
CA ASN A 248 -1.72 8.28 -14.80
C ASN A 248 -1.35 9.36 -15.81
N VAL A 249 -2.36 9.98 -16.41
CA VAL A 249 -2.15 11.16 -17.24
C VAL A 249 -1.50 12.26 -16.39
N PRO A 250 -0.36 12.85 -16.82
CA PRO A 250 0.26 13.98 -16.12
C PRO A 250 -0.71 15.16 -15.96
N PRO A 251 -0.58 15.98 -14.91
CA PRO A 251 -1.52 17.07 -14.63
C PRO A 251 -1.66 18.06 -15.79
N ASP A 252 -0.53 18.41 -16.41
CA ASP A 252 -0.47 19.35 -17.52
C ASP A 252 0.41 18.82 -18.68
N PRO A 253 0.20 19.32 -19.91
CA PRO A 253 1.05 19.01 -21.07
C PRO A 253 2.53 19.27 -20.84
N ALA A 254 2.88 20.26 -20.01
CA ALA A 254 4.26 20.55 -19.63
C ALA A 254 4.91 19.38 -18.89
N ASN A 255 4.21 18.77 -17.92
CA ASN A 255 4.70 17.60 -17.21
C ASN A 255 4.80 16.39 -18.15
N TYR A 256 3.85 16.23 -19.07
CA TYR A 256 3.92 15.18 -20.09
C TYR A 256 5.16 15.32 -20.96
N ALA A 257 5.43 16.51 -21.50
CA ALA A 257 6.61 16.77 -22.32
C ALA A 257 7.92 16.52 -21.55
N GLN A 258 8.00 16.97 -20.29
CA GLN A 258 9.19 16.74 -19.45
C GLN A 258 9.41 15.25 -19.13
N ARG A 259 8.35 14.49 -18.84
CA ARG A 259 8.42 13.07 -18.51
C ARG A 259 8.69 12.21 -19.75
N SER A 260 7.99 12.48 -20.85
CA SER A 260 8.15 11.73 -22.11
C SER A 260 9.49 12.01 -22.78
N GLY A 261 9.99 13.25 -22.74
CA GLY A 261 11.30 13.65 -23.25
C GLY A 261 12.51 13.07 -22.49
N ARG A 262 12.27 12.22 -21.48
CA ARG A 262 13.31 11.40 -20.85
C ARG A 262 13.71 10.21 -21.71
N ALA A 263 12.79 9.70 -22.54
CA ALA A 263 13.09 8.62 -23.46
C ALA A 263 13.39 9.14 -24.87
N GLY A 264 14.12 8.33 -25.64
CA GLY A 264 14.39 8.63 -27.06
C GLY A 264 15.44 9.70 -27.28
N ARG A 265 16.38 9.85 -26.34
CA ARG A 265 17.57 10.67 -26.52
C ARG A 265 18.51 10.03 -27.54
N SER A 266 19.37 10.83 -28.17
CA SER A 266 20.37 10.36 -29.14
C SER A 266 19.81 9.70 -30.40
N GLY A 267 18.54 9.97 -30.74
CA GLY A 267 17.89 9.46 -31.96
C GLY A 267 17.40 8.00 -31.86
N GLN A 268 17.46 7.38 -30.68
CA GLN A 268 16.88 6.05 -30.47
C GLN A 268 15.35 6.12 -30.44
N ALA A 269 14.70 5.09 -31.00
CA ALA A 269 13.26 4.95 -30.88
C ALA A 269 12.88 4.72 -29.41
N ALA A 270 11.83 5.43 -28.96
CA ALA A 270 11.30 5.30 -27.62
C ALA A 270 9.79 5.10 -27.62
N ILE A 271 9.32 4.38 -26.60
CA ILE A 271 7.91 4.13 -26.39
C ILE A 271 7.45 4.86 -25.14
N VAL A 272 6.44 5.70 -25.29
CA VAL A 272 5.81 6.40 -24.18
C VAL A 272 4.40 5.85 -24.02
N PHE A 273 4.14 5.24 -22.86
CA PHE A 273 2.85 4.67 -22.52
C PHE A 273 2.22 5.42 -21.36
N THR A 274 1.00 5.90 -21.53
CA THR A 274 0.22 6.56 -20.47
C THR A 274 -1.03 5.75 -20.19
N TYR A 275 -1.14 5.21 -18.98
CA TYR A 275 -2.35 4.56 -18.52
C TYR A 275 -3.38 5.62 -18.07
N CYS A 276 -4.61 5.48 -18.54
CA CYS A 276 -5.73 6.36 -18.21
C CYS A 276 -6.71 5.59 -17.32
N ALA A 277 -6.89 6.02 -16.07
CA ALA A 277 -7.80 5.35 -15.15
C ALA A 277 -9.27 5.59 -15.53
N ALA A 278 -10.09 4.55 -15.52
CA ALA A 278 -11.53 4.62 -15.81
C ALA A 278 -12.30 5.53 -14.83
N THR A 279 -11.77 5.72 -13.62
CA THR A 279 -12.41 6.47 -12.53
C THR A 279 -11.95 7.94 -12.44
N SER A 280 -10.95 8.36 -13.21
CA SER A 280 -10.42 9.73 -13.19
C SER A 280 -11.03 10.54 -14.33
N ALA A 281 -11.80 11.59 -14.01
CA ALA A 281 -12.38 12.47 -15.01
C ALA A 281 -11.31 13.16 -15.88
N HIS A 282 -10.19 13.53 -15.26
CA HIS A 282 -9.01 14.07 -15.93
C HIS A 282 -8.43 13.07 -16.94
N ASP A 283 -8.23 11.81 -16.52
CA ASP A 283 -7.66 10.78 -17.39
C ASP A 283 -8.62 10.45 -18.54
N GLN A 284 -9.93 10.41 -18.29
CA GLN A 284 -10.93 10.16 -19.33
C GLN A 284 -11.00 11.30 -20.35
N HIS A 285 -10.90 12.56 -19.90
CA HIS A 285 -10.86 13.71 -20.78
C HIS A 285 -9.68 13.60 -21.76
N TYR A 286 -8.48 13.35 -21.26
CA TYR A 286 -7.29 13.23 -22.12
C TYR A 286 -7.19 11.91 -22.87
N PHE A 287 -7.88 10.85 -22.44
CA PHE A 287 -8.03 9.64 -23.24
C PHE A 287 -8.84 9.92 -24.51
N GLN A 288 -9.92 10.72 -24.40
CA GLN A 288 -10.74 11.15 -25.54
C GLN A 288 -10.02 12.21 -26.38
N ASN A 289 -9.36 13.17 -25.73
CA ASN A 289 -8.68 14.32 -26.36
C ASN A 289 -7.15 14.20 -26.28
N ARG A 290 -6.61 13.05 -26.71
CA ARG A 290 -5.18 12.71 -26.58
C ARG A 290 -4.20 13.75 -27.15
N LEU A 291 -4.61 14.48 -28.19
CA LEU A 291 -3.77 15.52 -28.81
C LEU A 291 -3.53 16.70 -27.87
N ASP A 292 -4.48 17.02 -26.98
CA ASP A 292 -4.36 18.17 -26.07
C ASP A 292 -3.26 17.95 -25.01
N MET A 293 -2.98 16.68 -24.67
CA MET A 293 -1.89 16.34 -23.75
C MET A 293 -0.53 16.27 -24.47
N VAL A 294 -0.49 15.68 -25.68
CA VAL A 294 0.76 15.44 -26.41
C VAL A 294 1.26 16.69 -27.14
N ALA A 295 0.34 17.47 -27.71
CA ALA A 295 0.62 18.70 -28.45
C ALA A 295 0.18 19.97 -27.69
N GLY A 296 -0.18 19.84 -26.41
CA GLY A 296 -0.64 20.96 -25.59
C GLY A 296 0.42 22.05 -25.44
N ILE A 297 -0.05 23.30 -25.35
CA ILE A 297 0.81 24.47 -25.21
C ILE A 297 1.44 24.45 -23.81
N VAL A 298 2.77 24.40 -23.76
CA VAL A 298 3.53 24.61 -22.52
C VAL A 298 3.43 26.09 -22.15
N GLN A 299 2.58 26.43 -21.18
CA GLN A 299 2.50 27.80 -20.69
C GLN A 299 3.76 28.16 -19.90
N ALA A 300 4.32 29.34 -20.18
CA ALA A 300 5.41 29.87 -19.38
C ALA A 300 4.92 30.09 -17.93
N PRO A 301 5.73 29.77 -16.91
CA PRO A 301 5.38 30.02 -15.53
C PRO A 301 5.16 31.53 -15.33
N LYS A 302 4.02 31.89 -14.75
CA LYS A 302 3.72 33.27 -14.38
C LYS A 302 4.18 33.49 -12.94
N LEU A 303 5.02 34.50 -12.72
CA LEU A 303 5.39 34.96 -11.39
C LEU A 303 4.31 35.93 -10.90
N ASP A 304 3.70 35.62 -9.77
CA ASP A 304 2.74 36.51 -9.11
C ASP A 304 3.47 37.45 -8.15
N TYR A 305 3.76 38.66 -8.62
CA TYR A 305 4.38 39.72 -7.81
C TYR A 305 3.40 40.38 -6.83
N SER A 306 2.09 40.09 -6.93
CA SER A 306 1.06 40.63 -6.04
C SER A 306 0.89 39.83 -4.75
N ASN A 307 1.60 38.71 -4.62
CA ASN A 307 1.55 37.87 -3.42
C ASN A 307 2.24 38.55 -2.23
N GLU A 308 1.44 39.21 -1.40
CA GLU A 308 1.90 39.92 -0.19
C GLU A 308 2.63 38.99 0.78
N GLU A 309 2.18 37.74 0.96
CA GLU A 309 2.80 36.80 1.89
C GLU A 309 4.21 36.42 1.46
N LEU A 310 4.44 36.22 0.15
CA LEU A 310 5.76 35.92 -0.40
C LEU A 310 6.73 37.08 -0.16
N LEU A 311 6.31 38.30 -0.49
CA LEU A 311 7.12 39.50 -0.30
C LEU A 311 7.40 39.77 1.19
N ARG A 312 6.42 39.52 2.06
CA ARG A 312 6.60 39.59 3.52
C ARG A 312 7.61 38.56 4.01
N GLY A 313 7.56 37.34 3.49
CA GLY A 313 8.53 36.28 3.76
C GLY A 313 9.95 36.71 3.45
N HIS A 314 10.18 37.28 2.26
CA HIS A 314 11.50 37.81 1.87
C HIS A 314 11.96 38.98 2.76
N LEU A 315 11.04 39.88 3.14
CA LEU A 315 11.36 40.96 4.08
C LEU A 315 11.79 40.41 5.45
N TYR A 316 11.13 39.36 5.95
CA TYR A 316 11.53 38.69 7.18
C TYR A 316 12.85 37.94 7.06
N SER A 317 13.16 37.35 5.91
CA SER A 317 14.48 36.76 5.66
C SER A 317 15.60 37.80 5.75
N LEU A 318 15.39 38.99 5.17
CA LEU A 318 16.35 40.10 5.29
C LEU A 318 16.50 40.57 6.74
N PHE A 319 15.38 40.72 7.45
CA PHE A 319 15.37 41.06 8.87
C PHE A 319 16.18 40.05 9.70
N LEU A 320 15.94 38.75 9.52
CA LEU A 320 16.64 37.69 10.25
C LEU A 320 18.14 37.65 9.90
N ALA A 321 18.49 37.88 8.64
CA ALA A 321 19.87 37.97 8.20
C ALA A 321 20.61 39.15 8.87
N GLU A 322 19.96 40.30 9.02
CA GLU A 322 20.52 41.47 9.71
C GLU A 322 20.57 41.29 11.23
N ALA A 323 19.60 40.60 11.82
CA ALA A 323 19.57 40.30 13.26
C ALA A 323 20.63 39.26 13.69
N GLY A 324 21.14 38.45 12.76
CA GLY A 324 22.33 37.61 13.00
C GLY A 324 22.13 36.49 14.02
N ILE A 325 20.95 35.86 14.07
CA ILE A 325 20.62 34.85 15.09
C ILE A 325 21.05 33.45 14.64
N SER A 326 22.07 32.92 15.29
CA SER A 326 22.54 31.54 15.12
C SER A 326 21.64 30.49 15.77
N ASP A 327 20.83 30.89 16.76
CA ASP A 327 19.97 29.99 17.56
C ASP A 327 18.89 29.30 16.72
N LEU A 328 18.50 29.88 15.58
CA LEU A 328 17.55 29.31 14.61
C LEU A 328 18.07 28.03 13.93
N ASN A 329 19.39 27.79 13.94
CA ASN A 329 20.02 26.68 13.21
C ASN A 329 20.04 25.36 14.00
N GLN A 330 19.62 25.35 15.26
CA GLN A 330 19.72 24.16 16.13
C GLN A 330 18.36 23.50 16.39
N SER A 331 17.42 24.19 17.03
CA SER A 331 16.08 23.66 17.32
C SER A 331 15.09 24.80 17.62
N LEU A 332 13.79 24.53 17.47
CA LEU A 332 12.75 25.48 17.90
C LEU A 332 12.73 25.67 19.42
N THR A 333 13.17 24.67 20.20
CA THR A 333 13.27 24.77 21.66
C THR A 333 14.38 25.74 22.09
N ALA A 334 15.41 25.93 21.28
CA ALA A 334 16.46 26.92 21.54
C ALA A 334 15.90 28.35 21.63
N LEU A 335 14.77 28.64 20.97
CA LEU A 335 14.16 29.97 20.90
C LEU A 335 13.26 30.30 22.09
N VAL A 336 12.78 29.30 22.84
CA VAL A 336 11.73 29.48 23.84
C VAL A 336 12.14 29.03 25.24
N GLU A 337 11.55 29.62 26.27
CA GLU A 337 11.78 29.23 27.66
C GLU A 337 11.23 27.82 27.93
N GLU A 338 12.10 26.90 28.34
CA GLU A 338 11.76 25.51 28.64
C GLU A 338 11.35 25.31 30.11
N THR A 339 11.69 26.28 30.98
CA THR A 339 11.41 26.22 32.41
C THR A 339 9.90 26.34 32.66
N LEU A 340 9.34 25.39 33.42
CA LEU A 340 7.96 25.44 33.88
C LEU A 340 7.73 26.68 34.75
N GLY A 341 6.91 27.61 34.24
CA GLY A 341 6.64 28.90 34.87
C GLY A 341 5.72 29.77 34.01
N THR A 342 5.57 31.04 34.39
CA THR A 342 4.73 32.05 33.70
C THR A 342 5.17 32.32 32.26
N ASP A 343 6.43 32.05 31.95
CA ASP A 343 7.04 32.30 30.64
C ASP A 343 7.27 31.03 29.81
N PHE A 344 6.75 29.89 30.28
CA PHE A 344 6.89 28.61 29.58
C PHE A 344 6.44 28.71 28.12
N LEU A 345 7.36 28.38 27.19
CA LEU A 345 7.23 28.45 25.74
C LEU A 345 7.15 29.85 25.11
N LYS A 346 7.37 30.93 25.88
CA LYS A 346 7.59 32.28 25.33
C LYS A 346 9.02 32.41 24.79
N LEU A 347 9.25 33.36 23.87
CA LEU A 347 10.59 33.65 23.38
C LEU A 347 11.55 34.04 24.52
N LYS A 348 12.76 33.50 24.50
CA LYS A 348 13.80 33.84 25.50
C LYS A 348 14.16 35.32 25.42
N GLY A 349 14.40 35.95 26.57
CA GLY A 349 14.82 37.35 26.63
C GLY A 349 16.10 37.63 25.81
N GLY A 350 17.06 36.70 25.83
CA GLY A 350 18.28 36.80 25.02
C GLY A 350 18.04 36.72 23.51
N VAL A 351 17.01 35.99 23.07
CA VAL A 351 16.62 35.92 21.65
C VAL A 351 15.93 37.22 21.24
N ILE A 352 15.03 37.74 22.07
CA ILE A 352 14.37 39.03 21.84
C ILE A 352 15.40 40.16 21.74
N ALA A 353 16.41 40.18 22.62
CA ALA A 353 17.47 41.19 22.59
C ALA A 353 18.26 41.16 21.26
N LYS A 354 18.57 39.97 20.72
CA LYS A 354 19.23 39.82 19.41
C LYS A 354 18.33 40.20 18.24
N LEU A 355 17.03 39.93 18.34
CA LEU A 355 16.03 40.31 17.33
C LEU A 355 15.74 41.82 17.31
N THR A 356 16.10 42.54 18.37
CA THR A 356 15.84 43.97 18.49
C THR A 356 16.84 44.74 17.64
N ILE A 357 16.40 45.14 16.44
CA ILE A 357 17.20 45.92 15.49
C ILE A 357 17.13 47.42 15.79
N THR A 358 18.24 48.12 15.54
CA THR A 358 18.37 49.57 15.71
C THR A 358 17.69 50.34 14.57
N GLN A 359 17.41 51.63 14.78
CA GLN A 359 16.85 52.49 13.72
C GLN A 359 17.74 52.53 12.47
N VAL A 360 19.07 52.53 12.63
CA VAL A 360 20.02 52.50 11.51
C VAL A 360 19.87 51.23 10.67
N GLN A 361 19.66 50.08 11.33
CA GLN A 361 19.42 48.81 10.63
C GLN A 361 18.05 48.79 9.94
N ILE A 362 17.01 49.38 10.54
CA ILE A 362 15.70 49.54 9.91
C ILE A 362 15.83 50.35 8.61
N GLU A 363 16.49 51.50 8.62
CA GLU A 363 16.68 52.32 7.42
C GLU A 363 17.43 51.56 6.31
N LYS A 364 18.48 50.81 6.69
CA LYS A 364 19.23 49.96 5.78
C LYS A 364 18.33 48.90 5.13
N LEU A 365 17.53 48.19 5.92
CA LEU A 365 16.61 47.16 5.43
C LEU A 365 15.52 47.72 4.51
N VAL A 366 14.94 48.88 4.88
CA VAL A 366 13.96 49.58 4.04
C VAL A 366 14.55 49.88 2.68
N LYS A 367 15.76 50.43 2.63
CA LYS A 367 16.44 50.76 1.36
C LYS A 367 16.69 49.51 0.51
N ILE A 368 17.29 48.47 1.10
CA ILE A 368 17.59 47.20 0.40
C ILE A 368 16.31 46.59 -0.20
N PHE A 369 15.24 46.54 0.59
CA PHE A 369 13.99 45.95 0.12
C PHE A 369 13.32 46.81 -0.96
N GLN A 370 13.29 48.14 -0.80
CA GLN A 370 12.77 49.06 -1.81
C GLN A 370 13.53 48.99 -3.14
N ASP A 371 14.84 48.78 -3.09
CA ASP A 371 15.69 48.59 -4.25
C ASP A 371 15.39 47.23 -4.93
N ALA A 372 15.15 46.17 -4.16
CA ALA A 372 14.81 44.84 -4.67
C ALA A 372 13.45 44.80 -5.36
N VAL A 373 12.47 45.58 -4.90
CA VAL A 373 11.11 45.60 -5.47
C VAL A 373 10.89 46.72 -6.48
N LYS A 374 11.92 47.52 -6.80
CA LYS A 374 11.79 48.76 -7.59
C LYS A 374 11.13 48.55 -8.96
N ASP A 375 11.37 47.40 -9.58
CA ASP A 375 10.96 47.10 -10.95
C ASP A 375 9.45 46.81 -11.07
N PHE A 376 8.79 46.43 -9.97
CA PHE A 376 7.36 46.06 -9.97
C PHE A 376 6.52 46.76 -8.91
N LYS A 377 7.11 47.45 -7.92
CA LYS A 377 6.35 48.10 -6.83
C LYS A 377 5.32 49.13 -7.28
N ASN A 378 5.50 49.72 -8.47
CA ASN A 378 4.62 50.74 -9.03
C ASN A 378 3.50 50.16 -9.93
N GLN A 379 3.43 48.83 -10.10
CA GLN A 379 2.39 48.19 -10.90
C GLN A 379 1.01 48.31 -10.23
N GLU A 380 -0.03 48.32 -11.06
CA GLU A 380 -1.43 48.36 -10.62
C GLU A 380 -1.75 47.12 -9.76
N GLY A 381 -2.46 47.32 -8.64
CA GLY A 381 -2.74 46.26 -7.65
C GLY A 381 -1.63 46.01 -6.62
N ILE A 382 -0.41 46.50 -6.84
CA ILE A 382 0.73 46.38 -5.90
C ILE A 382 1.01 47.71 -5.19
N ARG A 383 1.01 48.82 -5.94
CA ARG A 383 1.41 50.15 -5.46
C ARG A 383 0.65 50.63 -4.22
N ASP A 384 -0.60 50.20 -4.06
CA ASP A 384 -1.50 50.73 -3.03
C ASP A 384 -1.10 50.22 -1.63
N TRP A 385 -0.57 48.99 -1.56
CA TRP A 385 -0.19 48.36 -0.30
C TRP A 385 1.33 48.22 -0.13
N LEU A 386 2.10 47.98 -1.20
CA LEU A 386 3.56 47.80 -1.14
C LEU A 386 4.28 49.16 -1.12
N ASN A 387 4.19 49.84 0.01
CA ASN A 387 4.80 51.14 0.25
C ASN A 387 5.71 51.11 1.49
N GLU A 388 6.42 52.21 1.73
CA GLU A 388 7.34 52.30 2.87
C GLU A 388 6.66 52.08 4.23
N LYS A 389 5.42 52.54 4.39
CA LYS A 389 4.65 52.32 5.63
C LYS A 389 4.43 50.83 5.86
N TRP A 390 4.13 50.07 4.80
CA TRP A 390 4.00 48.62 4.88
C TRP A 390 5.30 47.94 5.28
N ILE A 391 6.43 48.33 4.70
CA ILE A 391 7.74 47.76 5.04
C ILE A 391 8.05 48.01 6.51
N ARG A 392 7.94 49.26 6.96
CA ARG A 392 8.21 49.67 8.35
C ARG A 392 7.29 48.98 9.34
N ARG A 393 5.99 48.88 9.04
CA ARG A 393 5.02 48.15 9.86
C ARG A 393 5.41 46.69 10.04
N ASN A 394 5.76 46.00 8.94
CA ASN A 394 6.16 44.60 9.01
C ASN A 394 7.47 44.41 9.78
N LEU A 395 8.44 45.31 9.64
CA LEU A 395 9.68 45.29 10.43
C LEU A 395 9.41 45.53 11.93
N SER A 396 8.52 46.47 12.28
CA SER A 396 8.18 46.72 13.69
C SER A 396 7.40 45.57 14.33
N GLU A 397 6.58 44.85 13.54
CA GLU A 397 5.81 43.71 14.02
C GLU A 397 6.59 42.38 13.97
N SER A 398 7.83 42.38 13.45
CA SER A 398 8.61 41.17 13.16
C SER A 398 8.75 40.20 14.34
N ILE A 399 9.10 40.71 15.52
CA ILE A 399 9.24 39.92 16.76
C ILE A 399 7.90 39.31 17.18
N PHE A 400 6.83 40.11 17.15
CA PHE A 400 5.49 39.65 17.47
C PHE A 400 5.02 38.56 16.50
N ARG A 401 5.28 38.72 15.20
CA ARG A 401 4.90 37.75 14.18
C ARG A 401 5.71 36.46 14.27
N LEU A 402 7.01 36.56 14.59
CA LEU A 402 7.84 35.40 14.87
C LEU A 402 7.29 34.61 16.06
N ASP A 403 6.96 35.30 17.16
CA ASP A 403 6.36 34.65 18.33
C ASP A 403 5.07 33.91 17.97
N ARG A 404 4.16 34.58 17.25
CA ARG A 404 2.88 33.98 16.80
C ARG A 404 3.06 32.81 15.85
N SER A 405 4.11 32.80 15.03
CA SER A 405 4.40 31.67 14.12
C SER A 405 4.66 30.36 14.88
N LEU A 406 5.09 30.45 16.14
CA LEU A 406 5.35 29.29 17.00
C LEU A 406 4.06 28.72 17.63
N ASP A 407 2.91 29.38 17.53
CA ASP A 407 1.69 28.98 18.24
C ASP A 407 1.23 27.56 17.89
N ARG A 408 1.28 27.19 16.61
CA ARG A 408 0.93 25.83 16.19
C ARG A 408 1.88 24.81 16.81
N TRP A 409 3.17 25.08 16.79
CA TRP A 409 4.17 24.22 17.41
C TRP A 409 3.96 24.13 18.92
N ARG A 410 3.69 25.24 19.62
CA ARG A 410 3.37 25.27 21.06
C ARG A 410 2.19 24.37 21.41
N ILE A 411 1.12 24.41 20.61
CA ILE A 411 -0.05 23.54 20.80
C ILE A 411 0.34 22.06 20.63
N LEU A 412 1.06 21.73 19.55
CA LEU A 412 1.51 20.36 19.29
C LEU A 412 2.45 19.85 20.39
N TYR A 413 3.37 20.70 20.85
CA TYR A 413 4.31 20.40 21.93
C TYR A 413 3.57 20.10 23.25
N LYS A 414 2.65 20.98 23.66
CA LYS A 414 1.81 20.78 24.87
C LYS A 414 1.00 19.49 24.77
N ASN A 415 0.39 19.21 23.63
CA ASN A 415 -0.39 17.99 23.41
C ASN A 415 0.47 16.73 23.47
N ALA A 416 1.68 16.77 22.90
CA ALA A 416 2.63 15.66 22.96
C ALA A 416 3.14 15.44 24.38
N MET A 417 3.45 16.49 25.13
CA MET A 417 3.81 16.40 26.56
C MET A 417 2.68 15.80 27.40
N ALA A 418 1.44 16.26 27.22
CA ALA A 418 0.29 15.70 27.91
C ALA A 418 0.04 14.22 27.56
N ALA A 419 0.31 13.82 26.31
CA ALA A 419 0.23 12.41 25.90
C ALA A 419 1.33 11.56 26.56
N ILE A 420 2.57 12.08 26.61
CA ILE A 420 3.71 11.41 27.27
C ILE A 420 3.46 11.26 28.78
N GLN A 421 2.90 12.28 29.44
CA GLN A 421 2.52 12.22 30.84
C GLN A 421 1.43 11.16 31.10
N ARG A 422 0.36 11.12 30.28
CA ARG A 422 -0.68 10.09 30.37
C ARG A 422 -0.13 8.69 30.15
N ALA A 423 0.72 8.52 29.13
CA ALA A 423 1.37 7.25 28.84
C ALA A 423 2.28 6.80 30.00
N SER A 424 3.04 7.73 30.58
CA SER A 424 3.90 7.45 31.74
C SER A 424 3.10 7.14 33.01
N ALA A 425 1.94 7.77 33.21
CA ALA A 425 1.04 7.43 34.31
C ALA A 425 0.51 5.99 34.18
N ILE A 426 0.14 5.55 32.97
CA ILE A 426 -0.30 4.17 32.69
C ILE A 426 0.85 3.16 32.86
N GLU A 427 2.06 3.54 32.46
CA GLU A 427 3.27 2.73 32.60
C GLU A 427 3.62 2.50 34.08
N ASN A 428 3.53 3.57 34.89
CA ASN A 428 3.85 3.57 36.32
C ASN A 428 2.70 3.06 37.22
N ASP A 429 1.51 2.83 36.66
CA ASP A 429 0.37 2.30 37.41
C ASP A 429 0.60 0.83 37.81
N VAL A 430 0.67 0.56 39.11
CA VAL A 430 0.93 -0.76 39.69
C VAL A 430 -0.26 -1.71 39.51
N THR A 431 -1.47 -1.20 39.29
CA THR A 431 -2.69 -2.00 39.10
C THR A 431 -2.78 -2.64 37.72
N ILE A 432 -2.01 -2.15 36.75
CA ILE A 432 -2.03 -2.66 35.37
C ILE A 432 -0.91 -3.71 35.19
N PRO A 433 -1.23 -4.94 34.74
CA PRO A 433 -0.24 -6.01 34.58
C PRO A 433 0.93 -5.61 33.66
N SER A 434 2.16 -5.92 34.06
CA SER A 434 3.39 -5.53 33.34
C SER A 434 3.46 -6.07 31.91
N LYS A 435 2.85 -7.23 31.63
CA LYS A 435 2.75 -7.84 30.29
C LYS A 435 1.44 -7.53 29.55
N GLY A 436 0.61 -6.64 30.08
CA GLY A 436 -0.66 -6.25 29.45
C GLY A 436 -0.46 -5.44 28.17
N GLU A 437 -1.33 -5.67 27.19
CA GLU A 437 -1.33 -4.97 25.90
C GLU A 437 -1.40 -3.44 26.08
N ARG A 438 -2.16 -2.96 27.09
CA ARG A 438 -2.26 -1.53 27.45
C ARG A 438 -0.92 -0.88 27.81
N LYS A 439 -0.06 -1.53 28.60
CA LYS A 439 1.27 -0.98 28.96
C LYS A 439 2.22 -0.97 27.77
N ARG A 440 2.20 -2.02 26.93
CA ARG A 440 3.03 -2.08 25.70
C ARG A 440 2.63 -0.99 24.70
N THR A 441 1.33 -0.75 24.54
CA THR A 441 0.83 0.31 23.66
C THR A 441 1.18 1.70 24.19
N ALA A 442 1.05 1.93 25.50
CA ALA A 442 1.46 3.18 26.14
C ALA A 442 2.98 3.45 25.97
N GLY A 443 3.84 2.43 26.16
CA GLY A 443 5.28 2.55 25.95
C GLY A 443 5.64 2.91 24.49
N ARG A 444 4.99 2.26 23.50
CA ARG A 444 5.18 2.61 22.08
C ARG A 444 4.70 4.03 21.75
N GLU A 445 3.58 4.47 22.33
CA GLU A 445 3.06 5.82 22.12
C GLU A 445 4.01 6.87 22.70
N LYS A 446 4.59 6.61 23.89
CA LYS A 446 5.60 7.46 24.53
C LYS A 446 6.86 7.58 23.68
N ASP A 447 7.41 6.46 23.19
CA ASP A 447 8.58 6.46 22.31
C ASP A 447 8.32 7.20 20.99
N TRP A 448 7.16 6.97 20.39
CA TRP A 448 6.77 7.62 19.14
C TRP A 448 6.62 9.14 19.29
N ARG A 449 5.94 9.59 20.35
CA ARG A 449 5.75 11.03 20.64
C ARG A 449 7.07 11.71 20.99
N SER A 450 7.94 11.05 21.76
CA SER A 450 9.24 11.61 22.16
C SER A 450 10.16 11.82 20.95
N LYS A 451 10.20 10.87 20.01
CA LYS A 451 10.94 11.03 18.76
C LYS A 451 10.40 12.17 17.88
N LYS A 452 9.09 12.43 17.94
CA LYS A 452 8.41 13.46 17.15
C LYS A 452 8.49 14.87 17.74
N LEU A 453 9.05 15.02 18.93
CA LEU A 453 9.30 16.31 19.59
C LEU A 453 10.68 16.88 19.27
N ILE A 454 11.60 16.02 18.81
CA ILE A 454 12.98 16.36 18.46
C ILE A 454 13.07 16.94 17.03
N TYR A 455 12.05 16.69 16.20
CA TYR A 455 11.88 17.23 14.85
C TYR A 455 10.68 18.18 14.82
#